data_AF-A0A7V0MLH4-F1
#
_entry.id   AF-A0A7V0MLH4-F1
#
_cell.length_a   1.000
_cell.length_b   1.000
_cell.length_c   1.000
_cell.angle_alpha   90.00
_cell.angle_beta   90.00
_cell.angle_gamma   90.00
#
_symmetry.space_group_name_H-M   'P 1'
#
loop_
_entity.id
_entity.type
_entity.pdbx_description
1 polymer ?
#
loop_
_entity_poly.entity_id
_entity_poly.type
_entity_poly.pdbx_seq_one_letter_code
_entity_poly.pdbx_strand_id
1 'polypeptide(L)'
;MSQISIHGCNIRLFSRVWLISIILLFLLPQNALSKDLLYYYKLAQKNDAAFQAATHAYEASRQIKRQAIANLLPSLNADAEQTYTYQDIKNSDSFLYREGQTHYDRTSLSLNLKQPIFNYAFFVRVRQAGEEEKVADAEYEASRQDLMVRVVEAFLKCLITLGALRTVMIERDAVHAFYGLARENYD
;
A
#
# COMPACT_ATOMS: atom_id res chain seq x y z
N MET A 1 -76.00 19.74 -9.50
CA MET A 1 -75.89 18.62 -8.53
C MET A 1 -74.40 18.29 -8.46
N SER A 2 -73.67 18.30 -7.36
CA SER A 2 -73.96 18.37 -5.92
C SER A 2 -72.71 18.96 -5.25
N GLN A 3 -72.88 19.75 -4.20
CA GLN A 3 -71.82 20.05 -3.24
C GLN A 3 -71.37 18.79 -2.47
N ILE A 4 -70.18 18.85 -1.84
CA ILE A 4 -69.79 18.35 -0.50
C ILE A 4 -68.34 18.85 -0.27
N SER A 5 -68.11 19.88 0.57
CA SER A 5 -67.93 19.89 2.03
C SER A 5 -66.49 19.56 2.51
N ILE A 6 -65.80 20.65 2.87
CA ILE A 6 -64.79 20.89 3.92
C ILE A 6 -64.24 19.67 4.67
N HIS A 7 -62.91 19.50 4.66
CA HIS A 7 -62.16 19.16 5.88
C HIS A 7 -60.84 19.94 5.94
N GLY A 8 -60.72 20.79 6.98
CA GLY A 8 -59.55 21.60 7.26
C GLY A 8 -58.32 20.72 7.49
N CYS A 9 -57.37 20.78 6.56
CA CYS A 9 -56.11 20.05 6.63
C CYS A 9 -55.10 20.82 7.52
N ASN A 10 -55.16 20.55 8.82
CA ASN A 10 -54.09 20.50 9.82
C ASN A 10 -52.67 21.05 9.47
N ILE A 11 -52.55 22.34 9.15
CA ILE A 11 -51.26 23.02 8.88
C ILE A 11 -50.31 23.02 10.10
N ARG A 12 -50.85 22.93 11.32
CA ARG A 12 -50.08 22.86 12.58
C ARG A 12 -49.46 21.49 12.85
N LEU A 13 -50.02 20.40 12.30
CA LEU A 13 -49.44 19.06 12.41
C LEU A 13 -48.27 18.89 11.46
N PHE A 14 -48.34 19.48 10.26
CA PHE A 14 -47.23 19.44 9.30
C PHE A 14 -45.99 20.18 9.83
N SER A 15 -46.19 21.34 10.48
CA SER A 15 -45.10 22.07 11.15
C SER A 15 -44.45 21.28 12.30
N ARG A 16 -45.24 20.54 13.09
CA ARG A 16 -44.73 19.69 14.17
C ARG A 16 -43.96 18.47 13.66
N VAL A 17 -44.43 17.82 12.60
CA VAL A 17 -43.72 16.70 11.96
C VAL A 17 -42.42 17.18 11.31
N TRP A 18 -42.41 18.37 10.72
CA TRP A 18 -41.20 18.97 10.15
C TRP A 18 -40.17 19.33 11.23
N LEU A 19 -40.61 19.86 12.37
CA LEU A 19 -39.76 20.10 13.54
C LEU A 19 -39.19 18.80 14.14
N ILE A 20 -39.99 17.74 14.23
CA ILE A 20 -39.52 16.42 14.72
C ILE A 20 -38.52 15.79 13.75
N SER A 21 -38.73 15.92 12.43
CA SER A 21 -37.81 15.43 11.40
C SER A 21 -36.44 16.14 11.44
N ILE A 22 -36.43 17.45 11.67
CA ILE A 22 -35.18 18.23 11.82
C ILE A 22 -34.42 17.84 13.09
N ILE A 23 -35.12 17.60 14.20
CA ILE A 23 -34.50 17.14 15.45
C ILE A 23 -33.93 15.73 15.30
N LEU A 24 -34.61 14.84 14.56
CA LEU A 24 -34.12 13.48 14.30
C LEU A 24 -32.87 13.45 13.40
N LEU A 25 -32.74 14.41 12.47
CA LEU A 25 -31.54 14.56 11.63
C LEU A 25 -30.33 15.08 12.42
N PHE A 26 -30.55 15.80 13.53
CA PHE A 26 -29.50 16.30 14.41
C PHE A 26 -29.03 15.28 15.47
N LEU A 27 -29.77 14.16 15.64
CA LEU A 27 -29.41 13.08 16.55
C LEU A 27 -28.46 12.03 15.95
N LEU A 28 -28.04 12.19 14.70
CA LEU A 28 -26.94 11.41 14.17
C LEU A 28 -25.70 11.72 15.02
N PRO A 29 -25.06 10.72 15.67
CA PRO A 29 -23.85 10.96 16.42
C PRO A 29 -22.79 11.47 15.44
N GLN A 30 -22.56 12.79 15.47
CA GLN A 30 -21.36 13.37 14.93
C GLN A 30 -20.23 12.86 15.81
N ASN A 31 -19.68 11.70 15.45
CA ASN A 31 -18.39 11.27 15.96
C ASN A 31 -17.39 12.33 15.51
N ALA A 32 -17.25 13.38 16.32
CA ALA A 32 -16.14 14.30 16.23
C ALA A 32 -14.90 13.44 16.49
N LEU A 33 -14.29 12.97 15.40
CA LEU A 33 -13.03 12.25 15.42
C LEU A 33 -11.98 13.24 15.90
N SER A 34 -11.82 13.35 17.22
CA SER A 34 -10.56 13.77 17.80
C SER A 34 -9.46 12.97 17.11
N LYS A 35 -8.39 13.65 16.69
CA LYS A 35 -7.23 12.99 16.10
C LYS A 35 -6.48 12.27 17.21
N ASP A 36 -6.99 11.11 17.56
CA ASP A 36 -6.43 10.27 18.61
C ASP A 36 -5.24 9.47 18.08
N LEU A 37 -4.47 8.87 18.97
CA LEU A 37 -3.33 8.03 18.63
C LEU A 37 -3.68 6.98 17.56
N LEU A 38 -4.87 6.38 17.66
CA LEU A 38 -5.34 5.37 16.69
C LEU A 38 -5.51 5.95 15.27
N TYR A 39 -5.92 7.21 15.15
CA TYR A 39 -6.01 7.89 13.86
C TYR A 39 -4.62 8.03 13.23
N TYR A 40 -3.63 8.49 13.99
CA TYR A 40 -2.26 8.64 13.52
C TYR A 40 -1.60 7.30 13.20
N TYR A 41 -1.87 6.24 13.98
CA TYR A 41 -1.42 4.89 13.65
C TYR A 41 -1.97 4.39 12.32
N LYS A 42 -3.29 4.52 12.08
CA LYS A 42 -3.90 4.14 10.78
C LYS A 42 -3.38 4.97 9.62
N LEU A 43 -3.07 6.25 9.87
CA LEU A 43 -2.47 7.13 8.88
C LEU A 43 -1.03 6.69 8.56
N ALA A 44 -0.24 6.38 9.59
CA ALA A 44 1.14 5.92 9.45
C ALA A 44 1.20 4.55 8.76
N GLN A 45 0.29 3.62 9.06
CA GLN A 45 0.22 2.32 8.38
C GLN A 45 0.09 2.44 6.85
N LYS A 46 -0.55 3.51 6.35
CA LYS A 46 -0.71 3.74 4.91
C LYS A 46 0.45 4.51 4.28
N ASN A 47 1.12 5.37 5.02
CA ASN A 47 2.06 6.36 4.47
C ASN A 47 3.52 6.17 4.93
N ASP A 48 3.78 5.34 5.94
CA ASP A 48 5.13 5.11 6.44
C ASP A 48 5.93 4.27 5.44
N ALA A 49 6.99 4.86 4.88
CA ALA A 49 7.80 4.23 3.84
C ALA A 49 8.54 2.97 4.33
N ALA A 50 8.98 2.94 5.58
CA ALA A 50 9.69 1.78 6.15
C ALA A 50 8.74 0.58 6.32
N PHE A 51 7.53 0.83 6.82
CA PHE A 51 6.49 -0.20 6.94
C PHE A 51 6.02 -0.71 5.57
N GLN A 52 5.85 0.18 4.59
CA GLN A 52 5.48 -0.23 3.23
C GLN A 52 6.58 -1.05 2.55
N ALA A 53 7.84 -0.66 2.71
CA ALA A 53 8.97 -1.45 2.22
C ALA A 53 9.00 -2.86 2.83
N ALA A 54 8.79 -2.98 4.14
CA ALA A 54 8.68 -4.26 4.82
C ALA A 54 7.48 -5.09 4.33
N THR A 55 6.34 -4.45 4.08
CA THR A 55 5.13 -5.10 3.55
C THR A 55 5.38 -5.69 2.15
N HIS A 56 6.02 -4.93 1.25
CA HIS A 56 6.35 -5.44 -0.07
C HIS A 56 7.46 -6.50 -0.05
N ALA A 57 8.43 -6.37 0.86
CA ALA A 57 9.45 -7.40 1.06
C ALA A 57 8.82 -8.72 1.55
N TYR A 58 7.84 -8.63 2.45
CA TYR A 58 7.04 -9.76 2.91
C TYR A 58 6.27 -10.41 1.76
N GLU A 59 5.54 -9.63 0.96
CA GLU A 59 4.79 -10.13 -0.20
C GLU A 59 5.70 -10.81 -1.24
N ALA A 60 6.87 -10.23 -1.51
CA ALA A 60 7.87 -10.79 -2.41
C ALA A 60 8.42 -12.12 -1.87
N SER A 61 8.73 -12.18 -0.57
CA SER A 61 9.25 -13.38 0.08
C SER A 61 8.26 -14.54 0.01
N ARG A 62 6.95 -14.27 0.16
CA ARG A 62 5.91 -15.29 -0.02
C ARG A 62 5.86 -15.88 -1.44
N GLN A 63 6.30 -15.14 -2.45
CA GLN A 63 6.38 -15.68 -3.81
C GLN A 63 7.52 -16.68 -3.96
N ILE A 64 8.58 -16.62 -3.14
CA ILE A 64 9.73 -17.54 -3.22
C ILE A 64 9.27 -18.99 -3.04
N LYS A 65 8.39 -19.25 -2.06
CA LYS A 65 7.80 -20.58 -1.86
C LYS A 65 6.98 -21.04 -3.06
N ARG A 66 6.20 -20.15 -3.67
CA ARG A 66 5.41 -20.48 -4.88
C ARG A 66 6.33 -20.78 -6.07
N GLN A 67 7.40 -20.02 -6.24
CA GLN A 67 8.43 -20.28 -7.24
C GLN A 67 9.16 -21.61 -6.98
N ALA A 68 9.42 -21.94 -5.72
CA ALA A 68 10.02 -23.23 -5.36
C ALA A 68 9.09 -24.40 -5.74
N ILE A 69 7.77 -24.27 -5.47
CA ILE A 69 6.76 -25.26 -5.86
C ILE A 69 6.65 -25.37 -7.39
N ALA A 70 6.77 -24.27 -8.13
CA ALA A 70 6.71 -24.28 -9.59
C ALA A 70 7.78 -25.21 -10.22
N ASN A 71 8.94 -25.38 -9.56
CA ASN A 71 9.97 -26.32 -10.03
C ASN A 71 9.60 -27.81 -9.90
N LEU A 72 8.59 -28.13 -9.07
CA LEU A 72 8.04 -29.49 -8.97
C LEU A 72 6.96 -29.76 -10.02
N LEU A 73 6.48 -28.73 -10.70
CA LEU A 73 5.45 -28.82 -11.72
C LEU A 73 6.09 -28.97 -13.11
N PRO A 74 5.36 -29.53 -14.10
CA PRO A 74 5.82 -29.51 -15.47
C PRO A 74 5.95 -28.07 -15.99
N SER A 75 7.05 -27.77 -16.67
CA SER A 75 7.27 -26.47 -17.33
C SER A 75 7.04 -26.61 -18.84
N LEU A 76 6.27 -25.69 -19.41
CA LEU A 76 6.04 -25.57 -20.84
C LEU A 76 6.70 -24.29 -21.36
N ASN A 77 7.62 -24.42 -22.32
CA ASN A 77 8.27 -23.31 -22.99
C ASN A 77 7.92 -23.34 -24.48
N ALA A 78 7.66 -22.17 -25.06
CA ALA A 78 7.40 -22.00 -26.48
C ALA A 78 8.35 -20.93 -27.01
N ASP A 79 9.12 -21.28 -28.04
CA ASP A 79 10.16 -20.42 -28.59
C ASP A 79 9.93 -20.27 -30.10
N ALA A 80 9.98 -19.03 -30.58
CA ALA A 80 9.90 -18.68 -31.99
C ALA A 80 11.15 -17.90 -32.37
N GLU A 81 11.88 -18.39 -33.36
CA GLU A 81 13.14 -17.79 -33.82
C GLU A 81 13.06 -17.53 -35.33
N GLN A 82 13.48 -16.34 -35.74
CA GLN A 82 13.70 -15.97 -37.13
C GLN A 82 15.17 -15.60 -37.30
N THR A 83 15.88 -16.37 -38.11
CA THR A 83 17.30 -16.17 -38.39
C THR A 83 17.48 -15.75 -39.84
N TYR A 84 18.12 -14.60 -40.06
CA TYR A 84 18.54 -14.11 -41.38
C TYR A 84 20.04 -14.32 -41.50
N THR A 85 20.47 -15.18 -42.41
CA THR A 85 21.89 -15.51 -42.59
C THR A 85 22.39 -15.00 -43.92
N TYR A 86 23.28 -14.02 -43.88
CA TYR A 86 24.02 -13.54 -45.04
C TYR A 86 25.39 -14.21 -45.06
N GLN A 87 25.65 -15.02 -46.09
CA GLN A 87 26.90 -15.74 -46.25
C GLN A 87 27.61 -15.25 -47.51
N ASP A 88 28.82 -14.71 -47.35
CA ASP A 88 29.71 -14.34 -48.45
C ASP A 88 30.77 -15.44 -48.63
N ILE A 89 30.60 -16.27 -49.67
CA ILE A 89 31.47 -17.42 -49.93
C ILE A 89 32.63 -16.94 -50.82
N LYS A 90 33.78 -16.69 -50.20
CA LYS A 90 34.97 -16.13 -50.85
C LYS A 90 35.84 -17.13 -51.62
N ASN A 91 35.75 -18.42 -51.32
CA ASN A 91 36.37 -19.53 -52.06
C ASN A 91 35.55 -20.81 -51.79
N SER A 92 35.28 -21.61 -52.82
CA SER A 92 34.57 -22.90 -52.70
C SER A 92 35.28 -23.99 -53.51
N ASP A 93 35.82 -25.01 -52.83
CA ASP A 93 36.42 -26.20 -53.48
C ASP A 93 35.38 -27.24 -53.96
N SER A 94 34.08 -26.95 -53.79
CA SER A 94 32.99 -27.86 -54.15
C SER A 94 32.29 -27.43 -55.44
N PHE A 95 32.20 -28.34 -56.42
CA PHE A 95 31.50 -28.14 -57.69
C PHE A 95 29.99 -27.81 -57.53
N LEU A 96 29.40 -28.09 -56.37
CA LEU A 96 27.98 -27.87 -56.08
C LEU A 96 27.68 -26.50 -55.44
N TYR A 97 28.69 -25.79 -54.92
CA TYR A 97 28.51 -24.50 -54.26
C TYR A 97 29.26 -23.41 -55.03
N ARG A 98 28.52 -22.52 -55.67
CA ARG A 98 29.05 -21.41 -56.47
C ARG A 98 29.58 -20.30 -55.54
N GLU A 99 30.75 -19.76 -55.82
CA GLU A 99 31.26 -18.54 -55.16
C GLU A 99 30.27 -17.38 -55.33
N GLY A 100 30.04 -16.61 -54.26
CA GLY A 100 29.08 -15.50 -54.27
C GLY A 100 28.34 -15.29 -52.94
N GLN A 101 27.43 -14.30 -52.96
CA GLN A 101 26.57 -13.96 -51.82
C GLN A 101 25.35 -14.88 -51.79
N THR A 102 25.15 -15.60 -50.69
CA THR A 102 23.94 -16.36 -50.44
C THR A 102 23.22 -15.86 -49.20
N HIS A 103 21.90 -15.80 -49.30
CA HIS A 103 21.01 -15.39 -48.22
C HIS A 103 20.12 -16.56 -47.84
N TYR A 104 20.05 -16.87 -46.55
CA TYR A 104 19.21 -17.94 -46.01
C TYR A 104 18.34 -17.42 -44.87
N ASP A 105 17.03 -17.56 -45.04
CA ASP A 105 16.05 -17.25 -44.01
C ASP A 105 15.54 -18.53 -43.37
N ARG A 106 15.60 -18.59 -42.05
CA ARG A 106 15.10 -19.71 -41.27
C ARG A 106 14.12 -19.22 -40.23
N THR A 107 12.88 -19.68 -40.31
CA THR A 107 11.90 -19.60 -39.23
C THR A 107 11.88 -20.91 -38.49
N SER A 108 12.00 -20.89 -37.17
CA SER A 108 11.80 -22.06 -36.33
C SER A 108 10.82 -21.76 -35.20
N LEU A 109 9.91 -22.69 -34.97
CA LEU A 109 8.97 -22.66 -33.86
C LEU A 109 9.18 -23.96 -33.08
N SER A 110 9.40 -23.86 -31.78
CA SER A 110 9.60 -25.01 -30.90
C SER A 110 8.72 -24.92 -29.66
N LEU A 111 8.24 -26.08 -29.21
CA LEU A 111 7.46 -26.24 -28.00
C LEU A 111 8.12 -27.33 -27.16
N ASN A 112 8.53 -26.99 -25.93
CA ASN A 112 9.25 -27.88 -25.04
C ASN A 112 8.49 -28.06 -23.72
N LEU A 113 8.08 -29.30 -23.44
CA LEU A 113 7.46 -29.69 -22.17
C LEU A 113 8.46 -30.53 -21.36
N LYS A 114 8.82 -30.03 -20.18
CA LYS A 114 9.73 -30.71 -19.25
C LYS A 114 9.00 -31.04 -17.95
N GLN A 115 8.88 -32.34 -17.64
CA GLN A 115 8.30 -32.82 -16.38
C GLN A 115 9.36 -33.55 -15.54
N PRO A 116 9.65 -33.09 -14.31
CA PRO A 116 10.49 -33.85 -13.40
C PRO A 116 9.72 -35.08 -12.90
N ILE A 117 10.28 -36.29 -13.08
CA ILE A 117 9.69 -37.54 -12.54
C ILE A 117 10.06 -37.69 -11.05
N PHE A 118 11.31 -37.42 -10.69
CA PHE A 118 11.78 -37.42 -9.31
C PHE A 118 13.02 -36.54 -9.15
N ASN A 119 12.98 -35.61 -8.19
CA ASN A 119 14.13 -34.79 -7.81
C ASN A 119 14.03 -34.37 -6.34
N TYR A 120 14.87 -34.97 -5.49
CA TYR A 120 14.87 -34.69 -4.05
C TYR A 120 15.28 -33.25 -3.70
N ALA A 121 16.19 -32.65 -4.48
CA ALA A 121 16.68 -31.29 -4.23
C ALA A 121 15.55 -30.25 -4.35
N PHE A 122 14.58 -30.46 -5.24
CA PHE A 122 13.40 -29.58 -5.35
C PHE A 122 12.50 -29.66 -4.10
N PHE A 123 12.27 -30.85 -3.55
CA PHE A 123 11.51 -30.99 -2.30
C PHE A 123 12.19 -30.29 -1.12
N VAL A 124 13.51 -30.44 -0.99
CA VAL A 124 14.29 -29.74 0.05
C VAL A 124 14.17 -28.23 -0.14
N ARG A 125 14.27 -27.73 -1.38
CA ARG A 125 14.12 -26.31 -1.69
C ARG A 125 12.75 -25.76 -1.31
N VAL A 126 11.66 -26.51 -1.53
CA VAL A 126 10.31 -26.10 -1.09
C VAL A 126 10.24 -26.01 0.44
N ARG A 127 10.84 -26.95 1.16
CA ARG A 127 10.90 -26.90 2.62
C ARG A 127 11.68 -25.69 3.12
N GLN A 128 12.85 -25.44 2.54
CA GLN A 128 13.67 -24.27 2.86
C GLN A 128 12.92 -22.96 2.61
N ALA A 129 12.29 -22.82 1.44
CA ALA A 129 11.48 -21.65 1.10
C ALA A 129 10.29 -21.46 2.06
N GLY A 130 9.78 -22.55 2.65
CA GLY A 130 8.76 -22.48 3.70
C GLY A 130 9.28 -21.96 5.03
N GLU A 131 10.54 -22.23 5.39
CA GLU A 131 11.17 -21.64 6.57
C GLU A 131 11.53 -20.16 6.33
N GLU A 132 11.99 -19.82 5.12
CA GLU A 132 12.21 -18.43 4.70
C GLU A 132 10.92 -17.60 4.75
N GLU A 133 9.77 -18.17 4.37
CA GLU A 133 8.45 -17.52 4.52
C GLU A 133 8.16 -17.17 5.99
N LYS A 134 8.47 -18.06 6.94
CA LYS A 134 8.26 -17.80 8.38
C LYS A 134 9.18 -16.71 8.92
N VAL A 135 10.41 -16.63 8.42
CA VAL A 135 11.34 -15.53 8.77
C VAL A 135 10.75 -14.20 8.29
N ALA A 136 10.25 -14.16 7.05
CA ALA A 136 9.59 -12.97 6.51
C ALA A 136 8.30 -12.59 7.29
N ASP A 137 7.50 -13.57 7.74
CA ASP A 137 6.36 -13.32 8.63
C ASP A 137 6.81 -12.65 9.94
N ALA A 138 7.89 -13.14 10.55
CA ALA A 138 8.42 -12.58 11.80
C ALA A 138 8.99 -11.15 11.60
N GLU A 139 9.70 -10.89 10.50
CA GLU A 139 10.20 -9.56 10.16
C GLU A 139 9.07 -8.57 9.89
N TYR A 140 8.00 -9.00 9.23
CA TYR A 140 6.80 -8.19 9.02
C TYR A 140 6.15 -7.78 10.35
N GLU A 141 5.98 -8.73 11.27
CA GLU A 141 5.42 -8.44 12.59
C GLU A 141 6.35 -7.55 13.43
N ALA A 142 7.66 -7.72 13.32
CA ALA A 142 8.64 -6.85 13.97
C ALA A 142 8.53 -5.41 13.45
N SER A 143 8.46 -5.22 12.13
CA SER A 143 8.25 -3.90 11.49
C SER A 143 6.93 -3.26 11.90
N ARG A 144 5.87 -4.06 12.05
CA ARG A 144 4.57 -3.60 12.54
C ARG A 144 4.65 -3.10 13.98
N GLN A 145 5.36 -3.80 14.85
CA GLN A 145 5.58 -3.37 16.24
C GLN A 145 6.44 -2.10 16.29
N ASP A 146 7.48 -2.02 15.48
CA ASP A 146 8.34 -0.83 15.39
C ASP A 146 7.53 0.40 14.93
N LEU A 147 6.67 0.25 13.91
CA LEU A 147 5.74 1.31 13.50
C LEU A 147 4.86 1.79 14.68
N MET A 148 4.34 0.86 15.48
CA MET A 148 3.51 1.20 16.64
C MET A 148 4.30 2.03 17.66
N VAL A 149 5.54 1.63 17.99
CA VAL A 149 6.40 2.36 18.92
C VAL A 149 6.73 3.75 18.39
N ARG A 150 7.17 3.87 17.13
CA ARG A 150 7.49 5.16 16.51
C ARG A 150 6.32 6.13 16.51
N VAL A 151 5.10 5.66 16.24
CA VAL A 151 3.89 6.50 16.27
C VAL A 151 3.59 6.98 17.69
N VAL A 152 3.70 6.11 18.68
CA VAL A 152 3.49 6.47 20.09
C VAL A 152 4.52 7.51 20.54
N GLU A 153 5.80 7.29 20.26
CA GLU A 153 6.87 8.22 20.61
C GLU A 153 6.69 9.58 19.96
N ALA A 154 6.38 9.62 18.66
CA ALA A 154 6.14 10.86 17.92
C ALA A 154 4.93 11.63 18.48
N PHE A 155 3.85 10.90 18.82
CA PHE A 155 2.64 11.49 19.40
C PHE A 155 2.92 12.11 20.78
N LEU A 156 3.58 11.35 21.66
CA LEU A 156 3.92 11.83 23.00
C LEU A 156 4.91 13.00 22.95
N LYS A 157 5.89 12.95 22.04
CA LYS A 157 6.82 14.08 21.82
C LYS A 157 6.07 15.34 21.40
N CYS A 158 5.11 15.23 20.48
CA CYS A 158 4.27 16.36 20.08
C CYS A 158 3.50 16.93 21.29
N LEU A 159 2.89 16.07 22.10
CA LEU A 159 2.14 16.49 23.29
C LEU A 159 3.03 17.22 24.31
N ILE A 160 4.24 16.71 24.55
CA ILE A 160 5.24 17.35 25.43
C ILE A 160 5.63 18.72 24.88
N THR A 161 5.91 18.83 23.58
CA THR A 161 6.29 20.11 22.97
C THR A 161 5.16 21.15 23.03
N LEU A 162 3.90 20.71 22.88
CA LEU A 162 2.75 21.58 23.01
C LEU A 162 2.58 22.08 24.45
N GLY A 163 2.82 21.21 25.44
CA GLY A 163 2.85 21.58 26.85
C GLY A 163 3.94 22.62 27.16
N ALA A 164 5.17 22.38 26.69
CA ALA A 164 6.28 23.31 26.86
C ALA A 164 6.00 24.69 26.22
N LEU A 165 5.44 24.69 25.00
CA LEU A 165 5.05 25.92 24.31
C LEU A 165 4.03 26.72 25.13
N ARG A 166 3.03 26.04 25.71
CA ARG A 166 2.01 26.66 26.55
C ARG A 166 2.63 27.32 27.79
N THR A 167 3.58 26.65 28.45
CA THR A 167 4.27 27.20 29.62
C THR A 167 5.05 28.47 29.26
N VAL A 168 5.82 28.44 28.17
CA VAL A 168 6.59 29.62 27.70
C VAL A 168 5.66 30.78 27.34
N MET A 169 4.50 30.51 26.74
CA MET A 169 3.51 31.55 26.44
C MET A 169 2.94 32.20 27.71
N ILE A 170 2.63 31.40 28.73
CA ILE A 170 2.12 31.91 30.02
C ILE A 170 3.17 32.77 30.72
N GLU A 171 4.43 32.32 30.75
CA GLU A 171 5.54 33.09 31.34
C GLU A 171 5.74 34.42 30.61
N ARG A 172 5.73 34.40 29.27
CA ARG A 172 5.81 35.63 28.45
C ARG A 172 4.69 36.60 28.80
N ASP A 173 3.45 36.11 28.88
CA ASP A 173 2.28 36.95 29.14
C ASP A 173 2.33 37.57 30.55
N ALA A 174 2.79 36.79 31.54
CA ALA A 174 3.03 37.30 32.89
C ALA A 174 4.10 38.40 32.91
N VAL A 175 5.23 38.20 32.23
CA VAL A 175 6.29 39.22 32.12
C VAL A 175 5.78 40.49 31.43
N HIS A 176 4.99 40.34 30.35
CA HIS A 176 4.37 41.48 29.67
C HIS A 176 3.43 42.27 30.57
N ALA A 177 2.64 41.58 31.41
CA ALA A 177 1.76 42.23 32.38
C ALA A 177 2.56 43.00 33.44
N PHE A 178 3.64 42.42 33.97
CA PHE A 178 4.53 43.11 34.92
C PHE A 178 5.18 44.36 34.32
N TYR A 179 5.61 44.29 33.07
CA TYR A 179 6.18 45.44 32.37
C TYR A 179 5.15 46.58 32.19
N GLY A 180 3.91 46.26 31.87
CA GLY A 180 2.82 47.24 31.77
C GLY A 180 2.57 47.98 33.08
N LEU A 181 2.46 47.24 34.19
CA LEU A 181 2.29 47.82 35.53
C LEU A 181 3.48 48.67 35.96
N ALA A 182 4.71 48.23 35.64
CA ALA A 182 5.90 49.03 35.94
C ALA A 182 5.84 50.37 35.20
N ARG A 183 5.48 50.38 33.92
CA ARG A 183 5.38 51.60 33.11
C ARG A 183 4.33 52.58 33.64
N GLU A 184 3.14 52.10 34.01
CA GLU A 184 2.08 52.94 34.57
C GLU A 184 2.49 53.63 35.89
N ASN A 185 3.39 53.04 36.67
CA ASN A 185 3.87 53.64 37.91
C ASN A 185 4.93 54.75 37.70
N TYR A 186 5.53 54.86 36.51
CA TYR A 186 6.57 55.86 36.21
C TYR A 186 6.06 57.08 35.42
N ASP A 187 4.85 57.00 34.85
CA ASP A 187 4.15 58.09 34.16
C ASP A 187 3.19 58.82 35.12
#